data_AF-A0A6Y0UJM2-F1
#
_entry.id   AF-A0A6Y0UJM2-F1
#
_cell.length_a   1.000
_cell.length_b   1.000
_cell.length_c   1.000
_cell.angle_alpha   90.00
_cell.angle_beta   90.00
_cell.angle_gamma   90.00
#
_symmetry.space_group_name_H-M   'P 1'
#
loop_
_entity.id
_entity.type
_entity.pdbx_description
1 polymer ?
#
loop_
_entity_poly.entity_id
_entity_poly.type
_entity_poly.pdbx_seq_one_letter_code
_entity_poly.pdbx_strand_id
1 'polypeptide(L)'
;MINVLSKITGGLIPAYRLGAQVSDGPVSSSKFKENLDGRLEKLRNRGEQPIICYEVAIHAARAGNAITKEAEKTLKAEKNYSINYLALMNISASTSRGYFDSREIKESGFLNFEQQGNGIQHTAYLHKDSNGTLILAHNNSLSLDKELSPTNGQPECRGGANVYNITSGYDADINRYMTNNNYSFHYTPASKINEKF
;
A
#
# COMPACT_ATOMS: atom_id res chain seq x y z
N MET A 1 10.68 -54.58 -7.33
CA MET A 1 11.20 -53.20 -7.52
C MET A 1 9.99 -52.29 -7.63
N ILE A 2 9.52 -51.74 -6.50
CA ILE A 2 9.76 -50.35 -6.04
C ILE A 2 9.05 -49.32 -6.94
N ASN A 3 7.94 -48.80 -6.39
CA ASN A 3 7.27 -47.54 -6.72
C ASN A 3 8.27 -46.38 -6.79
N VAL A 4 8.07 -45.42 -7.72
CA VAL A 4 7.84 -43.99 -7.41
C VAL A 4 7.19 -43.35 -8.64
N LEU A 5 5.86 -43.16 -8.64
CA LEU A 5 5.21 -42.15 -9.48
C LEU A 5 5.00 -40.91 -8.60
N SER A 6 5.81 -39.90 -8.87
CA SER A 6 5.78 -38.59 -8.23
C SER A 6 4.40 -37.95 -8.39
N LYS A 7 3.67 -37.82 -7.29
CA LYS A 7 2.49 -36.94 -7.19
C LYS A 7 2.99 -35.50 -7.14
N ILE A 8 3.01 -34.83 -8.30
CA ILE A 8 3.03 -33.37 -8.32
C ILE A 8 1.63 -32.93 -7.91
N THR A 9 1.47 -32.67 -6.61
CA THR A 9 0.32 -31.94 -6.08
C THR A 9 0.45 -30.51 -6.57
N GLY A 10 -0.21 -30.23 -7.70
CA GLY A 10 -0.50 -28.87 -8.11
C GLY A 10 -1.33 -28.22 -7.01
N GLY A 11 -0.67 -27.50 -6.11
CA GLY A 11 -1.32 -26.70 -5.10
C GLY A 11 -2.32 -25.79 -5.79
N LEU A 12 -3.59 -25.93 -5.42
CA LEU A 12 -4.67 -25.06 -5.84
C LEU A 12 -4.30 -23.63 -5.43
N ILE A 13 -3.75 -22.85 -6.37
CA ILE A 13 -3.67 -21.41 -6.24
C ILE A 13 -5.11 -20.91 -6.31
N PRO A 14 -5.66 -20.27 -5.27
CA PRO A 14 -7.01 -19.73 -5.33
C PRO A 14 -7.09 -18.74 -6.50
N ALA A 15 -8.01 -19.01 -7.43
CA ALA A 15 -8.31 -18.11 -8.53
C ALA A 15 -8.86 -16.79 -7.95
N TYR A 16 -7.98 -15.80 -7.81
CA TYR A 16 -8.36 -14.44 -7.43
C TYR A 16 -9.31 -13.86 -8.50
N ARG A 17 -10.61 -13.88 -8.19
CA ARG A 17 -11.65 -13.17 -8.95
C ARG A 17 -12.10 -11.98 -8.10
N LEU A 18 -11.48 -10.82 -8.32
CA LEU A 18 -12.15 -9.56 -7.95
C LEU A 18 -13.20 -9.28 -9.02
N GLY A 19 -14.48 -9.33 -8.64
CA GLY A 19 -15.61 -8.94 -9.47
C GLY A 19 -15.54 -7.47 -9.91
N ALA A 20 -16.45 -7.07 -10.79
CA ALA A 20 -16.61 -5.69 -11.26
C ALA A 20 -17.29 -4.77 -10.22
N GLN A 21 -17.66 -5.29 -9.05
CA GLN A 21 -18.20 -4.53 -7.94
C GLN A 21 -17.19 -4.52 -6.79
N VAL A 22 -16.89 -3.32 -6.27
CA VAL A 22 -16.21 -3.14 -4.99
C VAL A 22 -17.14 -3.72 -3.93
N SER A 23 -16.82 -4.88 -3.36
CA SER A 23 -17.60 -5.42 -2.23
C SER A 23 -17.34 -4.59 -0.96
N ASP A 24 -18.38 -4.28 -0.19
CA ASP A 24 -18.48 -3.92 1.24
C ASP A 24 -17.24 -3.41 2.02
N GLY A 25 -16.38 -2.59 1.41
CA GLY A 25 -15.26 -1.94 2.08
C GLY A 25 -13.97 -2.78 2.18
N PRO A 26 -13.01 -2.34 3.02
CA PRO A 26 -11.70 -2.96 3.14
C PRO A 26 -11.80 -4.37 3.71
N VAL A 27 -11.05 -5.31 3.12
CA VAL A 27 -10.98 -6.70 3.60
C VAL A 27 -10.28 -6.80 4.97
N SER A 28 -10.30 -7.98 5.62
CA SER A 28 -9.51 -8.20 6.83
C SER A 28 -8.01 -8.10 6.57
N SER A 29 -7.23 -7.76 7.59
CA SER A 29 -5.77 -7.71 7.52
C SER A 29 -5.11 -8.98 6.99
N SER A 30 -5.58 -10.16 7.41
CA SER A 30 -5.09 -11.44 6.89
C SER A 30 -5.39 -11.59 5.40
N LYS A 31 -6.61 -11.22 4.99
CA LYS A 31 -7.04 -11.33 3.60
C LYS A 31 -6.32 -10.35 2.69
N PHE A 32 -6.07 -9.13 3.18
CA PHE A 32 -5.24 -8.15 2.50
C PHE A 32 -3.86 -8.70 2.19
N LYS A 33 -3.20 -9.29 3.19
CA LYS A 33 -1.85 -9.86 3.03
C LYS A 33 -1.83 -11.03 2.03
N GLU A 34 -2.79 -11.96 2.10
CA GLU A 34 -2.95 -13.05 1.11
C GLU A 34 -3.16 -12.50 -0.32
N ASN A 35 -4.04 -11.50 -0.46
CA ASN A 35 -4.34 -10.89 -1.74
C ASN A 35 -3.11 -10.17 -2.30
N LEU A 36 -2.32 -9.53 -1.43
CA LEU A 36 -1.11 -8.81 -1.81
C LEU A 36 -0.04 -9.77 -2.33
N ASP A 37 0.22 -10.87 -1.62
CA ASP A 37 1.13 -11.94 -2.04
C ASP A 37 0.75 -12.46 -3.43
N GLY A 38 -0.49 -12.94 -3.57
CA GLY A 38 -0.96 -13.52 -4.81
C GLY A 38 -1.01 -12.53 -5.97
N ARG A 39 -1.20 -11.23 -5.69
CA ARG A 39 -1.20 -10.17 -6.71
C ARG A 39 0.21 -9.87 -7.20
N LEU A 40 1.13 -9.57 -6.30
CA LEU A 40 2.50 -9.18 -6.66
C LEU A 40 3.29 -10.36 -7.24
N GLU A 41 3.06 -11.58 -6.75
CA GLU A 41 3.65 -12.78 -7.33
C GLU A 41 3.19 -13.00 -8.79
N LYS A 42 1.89 -12.80 -9.08
CA LYS A 42 1.38 -12.90 -10.46
C LYS A 42 2.00 -11.87 -11.39
N LEU A 43 2.25 -10.66 -10.92
CA LEU A 43 2.90 -9.61 -11.69
C LEU A 43 4.38 -9.97 -11.94
N ARG A 44 5.09 -10.42 -10.90
CA ARG A 44 6.46 -10.92 -11.02
C ARG A 44 6.58 -12.04 -12.05
N ASN A 45 5.69 -13.02 -12.02
CA ASN A 45 5.70 -14.15 -12.95
C ASN A 45 5.41 -13.75 -14.42
N ARG A 46 4.89 -12.53 -14.65
CA ARG A 46 4.70 -11.96 -16.00
C ARG A 46 5.83 -11.00 -16.42
N GLY A 47 6.82 -10.77 -15.56
CA GLY A 47 7.83 -9.72 -15.77
C GLY A 47 7.31 -8.30 -15.58
N GLU A 48 6.18 -8.13 -14.89
CA GLU A 48 5.50 -6.85 -14.65
C GLU A 48 5.62 -6.40 -13.18
N GLN A 49 6.68 -6.82 -12.49
CA GLN A 49 6.84 -6.51 -11.06
C GLN A 49 6.91 -4.99 -10.85
N PRO A 50 6.03 -4.41 -10.00
CA PRO A 50 6.12 -2.99 -9.68
C PRO A 50 7.39 -2.75 -8.86
N ILE A 51 8.27 -1.89 -9.40
CA ILE A 51 9.56 -1.55 -8.78
C ILE A 51 9.59 -0.12 -8.26
N ILE A 52 8.46 0.59 -8.21
CA ILE A 52 8.36 1.95 -7.67
C ILE A 52 7.26 2.02 -6.60
N CYS A 53 7.46 2.91 -5.62
CA CYS A 53 6.66 2.95 -4.39
C CYS A 53 5.17 3.21 -4.61
N TYR A 54 4.82 4.18 -5.45
CA TYR A 54 3.41 4.46 -5.71
C TYR A 54 2.69 3.33 -6.46
N GLU A 55 3.38 2.59 -7.35
CA GLU A 55 2.78 1.43 -8.02
C GLU A 55 2.48 0.30 -7.03
N VAL A 56 3.42 -0.01 -6.13
CA VAL A 56 3.18 -0.98 -5.07
C VAL A 56 2.02 -0.54 -4.17
N ALA A 57 1.97 0.73 -3.80
CA ALA A 57 0.85 1.26 -3.02
C ALA A 57 -0.49 1.09 -3.75
N ILE A 58 -0.57 1.35 -5.06
CA ILE A 58 -1.79 1.16 -5.87
C ILE A 58 -2.19 -0.33 -5.90
N HIS A 59 -1.22 -1.23 -6.13
CA HIS A 59 -1.48 -2.66 -6.11
C HIS A 59 -1.93 -3.15 -4.72
N ALA A 60 -1.37 -2.59 -3.64
CA ALA A 60 -1.78 -2.86 -2.28
C ALA A 60 -3.21 -2.36 -2.00
N ALA A 61 -3.57 -1.16 -2.46
CA ALA A 61 -4.95 -0.66 -2.35
C ALA A 61 -5.97 -1.58 -3.03
N ARG A 62 -5.61 -2.16 -4.18
CA ARG A 62 -6.45 -3.17 -4.84
C ARG A 62 -6.49 -4.51 -4.14
N ALA A 63 -5.36 -4.96 -3.59
CA ALA A 63 -5.32 -6.16 -2.76
C ALA A 63 -6.20 -6.01 -1.51
N GLY A 64 -6.26 -4.80 -0.95
CA GLY A 64 -7.12 -4.43 0.18
C GLY A 64 -8.57 -4.17 -0.19
N ASN A 65 -8.92 -4.26 -1.48
CA ASN A 65 -10.24 -3.92 -2.02
C ASN A 65 -10.69 -2.47 -1.70
N ALA A 66 -9.74 -1.54 -1.53
CA ALA A 66 -10.02 -0.16 -1.10
C ALA A 66 -10.34 0.78 -2.28
N ILE A 67 -9.73 0.58 -3.45
CA ILE A 67 -10.01 1.38 -4.66
C ILE A 67 -10.65 0.53 -5.76
N THR A 68 -11.39 1.11 -6.71
CA THR A 68 -12.02 0.40 -7.85
C THR A 68 -10.99 -0.08 -8.89
N LYS A 69 -11.40 -0.90 -9.88
CA LYS A 69 -10.52 -1.28 -11.01
C LYS A 69 -10.20 -0.07 -11.89
N GLU A 70 -11.18 0.80 -12.06
CA GLU A 70 -11.13 2.03 -12.83
C GLU A 70 -10.16 3.04 -12.18
N ALA A 71 -10.23 3.17 -10.86
CA ALA A 71 -9.28 3.97 -10.07
C ALA A 71 -7.85 3.44 -10.20
N GLU A 72 -7.64 2.12 -10.05
CA GLU A 72 -6.33 1.51 -10.28
C GLU A 72 -5.82 1.80 -11.69
N LYS A 73 -6.63 1.54 -12.71
CA LYS A 73 -6.22 1.70 -14.12
C LYS A 73 -5.79 3.14 -14.37
N THR A 74 -6.55 4.09 -13.86
CA THR A 74 -6.28 5.53 -14.03
C THR A 74 -5.01 5.94 -13.29
N LEU A 75 -4.86 5.57 -12.01
CA LEU A 75 -3.68 5.89 -11.22
C LEU A 75 -2.39 5.28 -11.80
N LYS A 76 -2.47 4.07 -12.37
CA LYS A 76 -1.32 3.41 -13.02
C LYS A 76 -0.95 4.03 -14.37
N ALA A 77 -1.88 4.70 -15.04
CA ALA A 77 -1.58 5.42 -16.28
C ALA A 77 -0.73 6.66 -16.02
N GLU A 78 -0.75 7.18 -14.79
CA GLU A 78 0.06 8.31 -14.38
C GLU A 78 1.52 7.91 -14.10
N LYS A 79 2.44 8.76 -14.57
CA LYS A 79 3.89 8.57 -14.40
C LYS A 79 4.48 9.66 -13.52
N ASN A 80 5.41 9.28 -12.64
CA ASN A 80 6.27 10.20 -11.88
C ASN A 80 5.51 11.32 -11.16
N TYR A 81 4.44 11.00 -10.42
CA TYR A 81 3.65 11.98 -9.68
C TYR A 81 3.18 13.17 -10.54
N SER A 82 2.68 12.88 -11.75
CA SER A 82 2.12 13.87 -12.69
C SER A 82 1.10 14.80 -12.03
N ILE A 83 0.84 15.96 -12.64
CA ILE A 83 -0.22 16.89 -12.18
C ILE A 83 -1.57 16.17 -12.02
N ASN A 84 -1.89 15.25 -12.94
CA ASN A 84 -3.10 14.44 -12.86
C ASN A 84 -3.07 13.48 -11.67
N TYR A 85 -1.93 12.83 -11.37
CA TYR A 85 -1.77 12.02 -10.16
C TYR A 85 -2.04 12.85 -8.90
N LEU A 86 -1.45 14.04 -8.81
CA LEU A 86 -1.65 14.94 -7.67
C LEU A 86 -3.12 15.31 -7.54
N ALA A 87 -3.81 15.62 -8.65
CA ALA A 87 -5.24 15.92 -8.66
C ALA A 87 -6.10 14.71 -8.27
N LEU A 88 -5.79 13.51 -8.75
CA LEU A 88 -6.48 12.26 -8.37
C LEU A 88 -6.29 11.95 -6.89
N MET A 89 -5.10 12.22 -6.35
CA MET A 89 -4.77 12.02 -4.95
C MET A 89 -5.17 13.18 -4.03
N ASN A 90 -5.77 14.25 -4.55
CA ASN A 90 -6.10 15.46 -3.79
C ASN A 90 -4.88 16.06 -3.05
N ILE A 91 -3.71 16.01 -3.69
CA ILE A 91 -2.45 16.54 -3.15
C ILE A 91 -2.36 18.03 -3.49
N SER A 92 -2.29 18.86 -2.46
CA SER A 92 -2.13 20.31 -2.56
C SER A 92 -1.62 20.87 -1.23
N ALA A 93 -1.24 22.15 -1.21
CA ALA A 93 -0.78 22.81 0.01
C ALA A 93 -1.79 22.70 1.18
N SER A 94 -3.10 22.70 0.90
CA SER A 94 -4.14 22.60 1.94
C SER A 94 -4.29 21.19 2.54
N THR A 95 -3.78 20.15 1.86
CA THR A 95 -3.82 18.76 2.36
C THR A 95 -2.47 18.32 2.93
N SER A 96 -1.47 19.19 2.92
CA SER A 96 -0.15 18.93 3.49
C SER A 96 -0.22 18.93 5.01
N ARG A 97 0.42 17.95 5.63
CA ARG A 97 0.48 17.76 7.09
C ARG A 97 1.91 17.56 7.52
N GLY A 98 2.30 18.23 8.60
CA GLY A 98 3.65 18.13 9.19
C GLY A 98 3.79 17.09 10.30
N TYR A 99 2.68 16.44 10.69
CA TYR A 99 2.66 15.49 11.81
C TYR A 99 1.66 14.37 11.57
N PHE A 100 2.13 13.13 11.70
CA PHE A 100 1.34 11.92 11.51
C PHE A 100 0.74 11.47 12.84
N ASP A 101 -0.57 11.20 12.83
CA ASP A 101 -1.32 10.64 13.95
C ASP A 101 -2.24 9.53 13.42
N SER A 102 -1.98 8.28 13.81
CA SER A 102 -2.74 7.12 13.35
C SER A 102 -4.22 7.17 13.76
N ARG A 103 -4.57 7.93 14.81
CA ARG A 103 -5.96 8.10 15.28
C ARG A 103 -6.81 8.93 14.33
N GLU A 104 -6.17 9.75 13.49
CA GLU A 104 -6.85 10.52 12.44
C GLU A 104 -7.19 9.67 11.21
N ILE A 105 -6.56 8.50 11.05
CA ILE A 105 -6.81 7.59 9.93
C ILE A 105 -8.14 6.86 10.14
N LYS A 106 -9.19 7.27 9.41
CA LYS A 106 -10.55 6.72 9.55
C LYS A 106 -10.84 5.57 8.58
N GLU A 107 -10.09 5.45 7.49
CA GLU A 107 -10.27 4.40 6.49
C GLU A 107 -8.94 4.02 5.82
N SER A 108 -8.98 3.06 4.88
CA SER A 108 -7.81 2.74 4.05
C SER A 108 -7.49 3.90 3.10
N GLY A 109 -6.23 4.08 2.74
CA GLY A 109 -5.82 5.20 1.89
C GLY A 109 -4.32 5.25 1.61
N PHE A 110 -3.87 6.33 1.01
CA PHE A 110 -2.48 6.52 0.60
C PHE A 110 -1.81 7.59 1.45
N LEU A 111 -0.54 7.36 1.80
CA LEU A 111 0.36 8.37 2.36
C LEU A 111 1.36 8.76 1.28
N ASN A 112 1.35 10.03 0.88
CA ASN A 112 2.33 10.59 -0.04
C ASN A 112 3.24 11.52 0.76
N PHE A 113 4.51 11.16 0.92
CA PHE A 113 5.52 11.94 1.60
C PHE A 113 6.16 12.93 0.62
N GLU A 114 6.04 14.21 0.93
CA GLU A 114 6.51 15.32 0.11
C GLU A 114 7.75 15.94 0.73
N GLN A 115 8.77 16.19 -0.08
CA GLN A 115 9.89 17.05 0.32
C GLN A 115 9.70 18.44 -0.26
N GLN A 116 9.87 19.46 0.58
CA GLN A 116 9.75 20.85 0.15
C GLN A 116 10.71 21.14 -1.02
N GLY A 117 10.15 21.62 -2.14
CA GLY A 117 10.89 21.95 -3.36
C GLY A 117 11.20 20.77 -4.28
N ASN A 118 11.06 19.52 -3.82
CA ASN A 118 11.38 18.31 -4.60
C ASN A 118 10.15 17.43 -4.89
N GLY A 119 8.97 17.78 -4.35
CA GLY A 119 7.72 17.05 -4.59
C GLY A 119 7.65 15.71 -3.85
N ILE A 120 6.76 14.82 -4.30
CA ILE A 120 6.55 13.51 -3.65
C ILE A 120 7.80 12.64 -3.80
N GLN A 121 8.35 12.21 -2.68
CA GLN A 121 9.53 11.33 -2.62
C GLN A 121 9.14 9.88 -2.40
N HIS A 122 8.04 9.62 -1.68
CA HIS A 122 7.63 8.26 -1.34
C HIS A 122 6.12 8.15 -1.19
N THR A 123 5.57 7.01 -1.61
CA THR A 123 4.16 6.68 -1.38
C THR A 123 4.05 5.34 -0.67
N ALA A 124 3.24 5.32 0.39
CA ALA A 124 2.85 4.11 1.10
C ALA A 124 1.32 3.95 1.07
N TYR A 125 0.85 2.72 1.25
CA TYR A 125 -0.56 2.40 1.43
C TYR A 125 -0.86 2.07 2.88
N LEU A 126 -1.95 2.63 3.41
CA LEU A 126 -2.53 2.28 4.69
C LEU A 126 -3.77 1.41 4.46
N HIS A 127 -3.73 0.21 4.99
CA HIS A 127 -4.88 -0.68 5.08
C HIS A 127 -5.48 -0.61 6.48
N LYS A 128 -6.73 -0.18 6.58
CA LYS A 128 -7.50 -0.22 7.82
C LYS A 128 -8.63 -1.23 7.68
N ASP A 129 -8.63 -2.28 8.49
CA ASP A 129 -9.71 -3.27 8.50
C ASP A 129 -10.85 -2.90 9.46
N SER A 130 -11.95 -3.66 9.42
CA SER A 130 -13.15 -3.42 10.23
C SER A 130 -12.92 -3.59 11.74
N ASN A 131 -11.85 -4.27 12.16
CA ASN A 131 -11.47 -4.42 13.56
C ASN A 131 -10.60 -3.25 14.06
N GLY A 132 -10.30 -2.27 13.19
CA GLY A 132 -9.43 -1.14 13.50
C GLY A 132 -7.95 -1.44 13.36
N THR A 133 -7.57 -2.64 12.87
CA THR A 133 -6.17 -2.95 12.57
C THR A 133 -5.69 -2.02 11.47
N LEU A 134 -4.55 -1.37 11.70
CA LEU A 134 -3.91 -0.49 10.73
C LEU A 134 -2.59 -1.10 10.26
N ILE A 135 -2.48 -1.34 8.96
CA ILE A 135 -1.30 -1.90 8.32
C ILE A 135 -0.73 -0.88 7.34
N LEU A 136 0.58 -0.65 7.42
CA LEU A 136 1.32 0.12 6.44
C LEU A 136 2.02 -0.84 5.47
N ALA A 137 1.81 -0.65 4.17
CA ALA A 137 2.46 -1.40 3.11
C ALA A 137 3.20 -0.46 2.16
N HIS A 138 4.46 -0.73 1.87
CA HIS A 138 5.27 0.03 0.92
C HIS A 138 6.37 -0.83 0.32
N ASN A 139 7.14 -0.27 -0.62
CA ASN A 139 8.47 -0.78 -0.97
C ASN A 139 9.45 0.39 -1.11
N ASN A 140 10.73 0.10 -1.37
CA ASN A 140 11.74 1.08 -1.81
C ASN A 140 11.94 2.31 -0.91
N SER A 141 11.82 2.16 0.40
CA SER A 141 12.23 3.22 1.32
C SER A 141 12.98 2.63 2.50
N LEU A 142 14.28 2.43 2.31
CA LEU A 142 15.19 1.95 3.37
C LEU A 142 15.21 2.91 4.57
N SER A 143 15.04 4.21 4.34
CA SER A 143 14.96 5.20 5.41
C SER A 143 13.67 5.06 6.22
N LEU A 144 12.53 4.74 5.60
CA LEU A 144 11.31 4.40 6.34
C LEU A 144 11.50 3.09 7.10
N ASP A 145 12.01 2.04 6.45
CA ASP A 145 12.27 0.75 7.10
C ASP A 145 13.19 0.88 8.31
N LYS A 146 14.22 1.73 8.23
CA LYS A 146 15.15 2.02 9.34
C LYS A 146 14.45 2.60 10.55
N GLU A 147 13.47 3.48 10.36
CA GLU A 147 12.74 4.10 11.49
C GLU A 147 11.68 3.17 12.07
N LEU A 148 11.08 2.28 11.25
CA LEU A 148 10.06 1.33 11.70
C LEU A 148 10.63 0.05 12.33
N SER A 149 11.78 -0.45 11.85
CA SER A 149 12.35 -1.72 12.31
C SER A 149 12.68 -1.80 13.82
N PRO A 150 13.14 -0.73 14.50
CA PRO A 150 13.45 -0.78 15.93
C PRO A 150 12.25 -1.05 16.84
N THR A 151 11.04 -0.70 16.42
CA THR A 151 9.85 -0.69 17.31
C THR A 151 9.15 -2.06 17.37
N ASN A 152 8.91 -2.76 16.25
CA ASN A 152 8.35 -4.13 16.26
C ASN A 152 9.17 -5.17 15.46
N GLY A 153 10.42 -4.89 15.13
CA GLY A 153 11.27 -5.80 14.36
C GLY A 153 11.11 -5.66 12.85
N GLN A 154 11.61 -6.66 12.11
CA GLN A 154 11.66 -6.64 10.65
C GLN A 154 10.25 -6.67 10.04
N PRO A 155 10.03 -6.01 8.88
CA PRO A 155 8.76 -6.07 8.17
C PRO A 155 8.38 -7.51 7.79
N GLU A 156 7.09 -7.79 7.73
CA GLU A 156 6.62 -8.93 6.94
C GLU A 156 6.83 -8.61 5.46
N CYS A 157 7.67 -9.38 4.78
CA CYS A 157 7.80 -9.28 3.32
C CYS A 157 6.66 -10.03 2.64
N ARG A 158 5.76 -9.31 1.96
CA ARG A 158 4.59 -9.85 1.26
C ARG A 158 4.66 -9.52 -0.23
N GLY A 159 4.96 -10.51 -1.05
CA GLY A 159 5.09 -10.34 -2.51
C GLY A 159 6.13 -9.30 -2.95
N GLY A 160 7.11 -8.95 -2.10
CA GLY A 160 8.09 -7.89 -2.37
C GLY A 160 7.73 -6.51 -1.80
N ALA A 161 6.60 -6.38 -1.10
CA ALA A 161 6.28 -5.22 -0.27
C ALA A 161 6.66 -5.47 1.19
N ASN A 162 7.14 -4.43 1.88
CA ASN A 162 7.32 -4.42 3.32
C ASN A 162 6.00 -4.04 3.98
N VAL A 163 5.57 -4.87 4.94
CA VAL A 163 4.29 -4.73 5.62
C VAL A 163 4.50 -4.65 7.12
N TYR A 164 4.01 -3.56 7.72
CA TYR A 164 4.07 -3.29 9.16
C TYR A 164 2.67 -3.20 9.74
N ASN A 165 2.41 -3.89 10.86
CA ASN A 165 1.22 -3.64 11.66
C ASN A 165 1.48 -2.43 12.56
N ILE A 166 0.81 -1.32 12.27
CA ILE A 166 0.96 -0.04 12.96
C ILE A 166 -0.23 0.30 13.87
N THR A 167 -1.01 -0.70 14.29
CA THR A 167 -2.23 -0.50 15.10
C THR A 167 -1.95 0.09 16.48
N SER A 168 -0.83 -0.30 17.11
CA SER A 168 -0.55 -0.02 18.53
C SER A 168 0.75 0.76 18.76
N GLY A 169 1.19 1.55 17.77
CA GLY A 169 2.44 2.30 17.82
C GLY A 169 2.84 2.77 16.43
N TYR A 170 4.01 3.41 16.28
CA TYR A 170 4.61 3.95 15.05
C TYR A 170 4.40 5.42 14.69
N ASP A 171 3.51 6.14 15.38
CA ASP A 171 3.36 7.57 15.10
C ASP A 171 4.70 8.30 15.27
N ALA A 172 5.41 8.05 16.37
CA ALA A 172 6.72 8.64 16.62
C ALA A 172 7.77 8.25 15.56
N ASP A 173 7.70 7.02 15.04
CA ASP A 173 8.66 6.49 14.08
C ASP A 173 8.43 7.10 12.69
N ILE A 174 7.17 7.19 12.25
CA ILE A 174 6.79 7.87 11.01
C ILE A 174 7.11 9.36 11.11
N ASN A 175 6.89 9.99 12.27
CA ASN A 175 7.25 11.39 12.49
C ASN A 175 8.77 11.62 12.50
N ARG A 176 9.59 10.69 13.02
CA ARG A 176 11.05 10.75 12.89
C ARG A 176 11.49 10.56 11.45
N TYR A 177 10.90 9.63 10.71
CA TYR A 177 11.12 9.48 9.27
C TYR A 177 10.86 10.80 8.53
N MET A 178 9.74 11.46 8.81
CA MET A 178 9.43 12.76 8.20
C MET A 178 10.43 13.84 8.61
N THR A 179 10.75 13.95 9.90
CA THR A 179 11.69 14.96 10.43
C THR A 179 13.08 14.80 9.84
N ASN A 180 13.62 13.57 9.83
CA ASN A 180 14.97 13.26 9.34
C ASN A 180 15.16 13.51 7.85
N ASN A 181 14.06 13.52 7.07
CA ASN A 181 14.10 13.75 5.62
C ASN A 181 13.53 15.12 5.21
N ASN A 182 13.12 15.95 6.17
CA ASN A 182 12.41 17.21 5.94
C ASN A 182 11.16 17.03 5.07
N TYR A 183 10.33 16.05 5.42
CA TYR A 183 9.10 15.73 4.72
C TYR A 183 7.86 16.27 5.43
N SER A 184 6.87 16.65 4.64
CA SER A 184 5.46 16.65 5.00
C SER A 184 4.78 15.42 4.39
N PHE A 185 3.49 15.21 4.67
CA PHE A 185 2.73 14.19 3.98
C PHE A 185 1.32 14.64 3.62
N HIS A 186 0.73 13.91 2.67
CA HIS A 186 -0.68 14.00 2.30
C HIS A 186 -1.32 12.64 2.52
N TYR A 187 -2.40 12.60 3.27
CA TYR A 187 -3.23 11.41 3.40
C TYR A 187 -4.45 11.51 2.48
N THR A 188 -4.57 10.54 1.57
CA THR A 188 -5.69 10.45 0.63
C THR A 188 -6.54 9.23 0.97
N PRO A 189 -7.74 9.41 1.54
CA PRO A 189 -8.67 8.31 1.76
C PRO A 189 -9.05 7.63 0.45
N ALA A 190 -9.23 6.31 0.46
CA ALA A 190 -9.57 5.56 -0.74
C ALA A 190 -10.96 5.95 -1.27
N SER A 191 -11.91 6.28 -0.40
CA SER A 191 -13.21 6.85 -0.78
C SER A 191 -13.08 8.06 -1.71
N LYS A 192 -12.16 8.98 -1.41
CA LYS A 192 -11.93 10.20 -2.20
C LYS A 192 -11.35 9.96 -3.58
N ILE A 193 -10.66 8.84 -3.77
CA ILE A 193 -10.18 8.42 -5.09
C ILE A 193 -11.34 7.80 -5.87
N ASN A 194 -12.13 6.94 -5.22
CA ASN A 194 -13.26 6.26 -5.86
C ASN A 194 -14.38 7.22 -6.27
N GLU A 195 -14.62 8.30 -5.52
CA GLU A 195 -15.61 9.35 -5.87
C GLU A 195 -15.39 9.98 -7.26
N LYS A 196 -14.23 9.76 -7.89
CA LYS A 196 -13.87 10.28 -9.22
C LYS A 196 -14.28 9.34 -10.36
N PHE A 197 -14.84 8.16 -10.07
CA PHE A 197 -15.15 7.09 -11.02
C PHE A 197 -16.51 6.45 -10.72
#